data_AF-A0A163IZ39-F1
#
_entry.id   AF-A0A163IZ39-F1
#
_cell.length_a   1.000
_cell.length_b   1.000
_cell.length_c   1.000
_cell.angle_alpha   90.00
_cell.angle_beta   90.00
_cell.angle_gamma   90.00
#
_symmetry.space_group_name_H-M   'P 1'
#
loop_
_entity.id
_entity.type
_entity.pdbx_description
1 polymer ?
#
loop_
_entity_poly.entity_id
_entity_poly.type
_entity_poly.pdbx_seq_one_letter_code
_entity_poly.pdbx_strand_id
1 'polypeptide(L)'
;MQFLFRMLTFAVFALALPSAEKQDSSGSQQIGKGGALVTAGQCKIGQRYCFGAIVGDLNVTKQDILHQYCNQKYKNDWQSCNRCKRPWAMPECWDGPGAWASVFECKGPEVYKWVERCEGSGSICSGGTCRWTRAEGLAE
;
A
#
# COMPACT_ATOMS: atom_id res chain seq x y z
N MET A 1 36.15 61.77 19.91
CA MET A 1 36.52 60.78 18.88
C MET A 1 35.25 60.23 18.25
N GLN A 2 35.14 60.34 16.93
CA GLN A 2 34.16 59.63 16.10
C GLN A 2 34.23 58.12 16.37
N PHE A 3 33.13 57.39 16.24
CA PHE A 3 32.96 56.42 15.14
C PHE A 3 31.50 55.94 15.09
N LEU A 4 30.85 56.32 13.99
CA LEU A 4 29.62 55.76 13.44
C LEU A 4 29.76 54.25 13.24
N PHE A 5 28.70 53.45 13.38
CA PHE A 5 28.37 52.42 12.38
C PHE A 5 26.90 51.95 12.47
N ARG A 6 26.13 52.45 11.50
CA ARG A 6 25.08 51.79 10.70
C ARG A 6 23.92 51.06 11.40
N MET A 7 22.80 51.78 11.39
CA MET A 7 21.46 51.28 11.11
C MET A 7 21.45 50.23 9.98
N LEU A 8 20.85 49.06 10.23
CA LEU A 8 20.23 48.25 9.19
C LEU A 8 18.73 48.16 9.47
N THR A 9 17.99 49.00 8.75
CA THR A 9 16.55 48.91 8.55
C THR A 9 16.23 47.70 7.70
N PHE A 10 15.41 46.78 8.21
CA PHE A 10 14.63 45.86 7.39
C PHE A 10 13.16 46.28 7.46
N ALA A 11 12.71 46.97 6.42
CA ALA A 11 11.34 46.85 5.91
C ALA A 11 11.34 45.59 5.01
N VAL A 12 10.28 44.84 4.67
CA VAL A 12 8.84 45.03 4.46
C VAL A 12 8.29 43.56 4.43
N PHE A 13 7.03 43.16 4.65
CA PHE A 13 5.82 43.28 3.81
C PHE A 13 4.70 42.54 4.55
N ALA A 14 3.58 43.23 4.79
CA ALA A 14 2.30 42.58 5.05
C ALA A 14 1.86 41.90 3.74
N LEU A 15 1.83 40.57 3.73
CA LEU A 15 1.08 39.81 2.74
C LEU A 15 -0.23 39.40 3.38
N ALA A 16 -1.31 39.94 2.83
CA ALA A 16 -2.68 39.51 3.09
C ALA A 16 -2.77 37.99 2.96
N LEU A 17 -3.38 37.32 3.95
CA LEU A 17 -3.76 35.92 3.81
C LEU A 17 -4.85 35.84 2.72
N PRO A 18 -4.63 35.13 1.60
CA PRO A 18 -5.75 34.70 0.79
C PRO A 18 -6.56 33.69 1.61
N SER A 19 -7.87 33.93 1.65
CA SER A 19 -8.87 32.99 2.13
C SER A 19 -8.54 31.59 1.58
N ALA A 20 -8.49 30.58 2.45
CA ALA A 20 -8.34 29.20 2.01
C ALA A 20 -9.64 28.76 1.33
N GLU A 21 -9.78 29.14 0.06
CA GLU A 21 -10.69 28.53 -0.88
C GLU A 21 -10.41 27.03 -0.92
N LYS A 22 -11.51 26.26 -0.92
CA LYS A 22 -11.55 24.85 -1.29
C LYS A 22 -10.65 24.59 -2.49
N GLN A 23 -9.52 23.90 -2.29
CA GLN A 23 -8.86 23.20 -3.38
C GLN A 23 -9.43 21.80 -3.46
N ASP A 24 -10.37 21.63 -4.41
CA ASP A 24 -10.53 20.40 -5.17
C ASP A 24 -9.17 20.04 -5.79
N SER A 25 -8.33 19.34 -5.04
CA SER A 25 -7.11 18.75 -5.59
C SER A 25 -7.47 17.45 -6.27
N SER A 26 -7.84 17.56 -7.55
CA SER A 26 -7.20 16.81 -8.64
C SER A 26 -6.33 15.65 -8.15
N GLY A 27 -6.92 14.45 -8.11
CA GLY A 27 -6.23 13.23 -7.71
C GLY A 27 -5.01 13.02 -8.62
N SER A 28 -3.81 13.16 -8.05
CA SER A 28 -2.58 12.87 -8.74
C SER A 28 -2.58 11.38 -9.10
N GLN A 29 -2.80 11.10 -10.39
CA GLN A 29 -2.66 9.77 -10.95
C GLN A 29 -1.17 9.41 -10.95
N GLN A 30 -0.74 8.67 -9.94
CA GLN A 30 0.60 8.10 -9.92
C GLN A 30 0.59 6.85 -10.81
N ILE A 31 1.46 6.86 -11.83
CA ILE A 31 1.69 5.71 -12.69
C ILE A 31 2.42 4.68 -11.83
N GLY A 32 1.73 3.61 -11.44
CA GLY A 32 2.32 2.50 -10.70
C GLY A 32 3.40 1.82 -11.55
N LYS A 33 4.34 1.11 -10.90
CA LYS A 33 5.54 0.50 -11.49
C LYS A 33 5.30 -0.58 -12.58
N GLY A 34 4.08 -0.71 -13.07
CA GLY A 34 3.66 -1.59 -14.17
C GLY A 34 2.78 -0.92 -15.23
N GLY A 35 2.76 0.43 -15.31
CA GLY A 35 2.01 1.17 -16.34
C GLY A 35 0.50 1.22 -16.11
N ALA A 36 0.00 0.70 -14.99
CA ALA A 36 -1.38 0.87 -14.58
C ALA A 36 -1.55 2.24 -13.91
N LEU A 37 -2.48 3.03 -14.46
CA LEU A 37 -3.05 4.21 -13.82
C LEU A 37 -3.79 3.76 -12.55
N VAL A 38 -3.12 3.85 -11.40
CA VAL A 38 -3.74 3.60 -10.10
C VAL A 38 -4.03 4.97 -9.51
N THR A 39 -5.29 5.40 -9.58
CA THR A 39 -5.77 6.47 -8.72
C THR A 39 -5.56 6.02 -7.29
N ALA A 40 -4.63 6.67 -6.59
CA ALA A 40 -4.39 6.43 -5.18
C ALA A 40 -5.73 6.43 -4.43
N GLY A 41 -5.98 5.38 -3.66
CA GLY A 41 -7.05 5.34 -2.68
C GLY A 41 -8.32 4.57 -3.03
N GLN A 42 -8.53 4.05 -4.25
CA GLN A 42 -9.67 3.15 -4.50
C GLN A 42 -9.36 2.02 -5.49
N CYS A 43 -9.61 0.79 -5.06
CA CYS A 43 -9.51 -0.38 -5.93
C CYS A 43 -10.71 -0.50 -6.88
N LYS A 44 -10.49 -1.11 -8.04
CA LYS A 44 -11.56 -1.40 -9.00
C LYS A 44 -12.21 -2.74 -8.66
N ILE A 45 -13.53 -2.74 -8.45
CA ILE A 45 -14.28 -3.97 -8.14
C ILE A 45 -14.05 -5.03 -9.24
N GLY A 46 -13.76 -6.26 -8.83
CA GLY A 46 -13.43 -7.38 -9.70
C GLY A 46 -11.97 -7.42 -10.18
N GLN A 47 -11.19 -6.36 -9.96
CA GLN A 47 -9.77 -6.35 -10.28
C GLN A 47 -8.97 -7.09 -9.21
N ARG A 48 -7.94 -7.81 -9.66
CA ARG A 48 -7.01 -8.53 -8.81
C ARG A 48 -5.76 -7.71 -8.54
N TYR A 49 -5.25 -7.81 -7.32
CA TYR A 49 -4.10 -7.08 -6.83
C TYR A 49 -3.21 -8.00 -6.01
N CYS A 50 -1.92 -7.69 -6.00
CA CYS A 50 -0.97 -8.30 -5.09
C CYS A 50 -1.00 -7.59 -3.73
N PHE A 51 -0.65 -8.31 -2.67
CA PHE A 51 -0.58 -7.75 -1.32
C PHE A 51 0.19 -6.41 -1.27
N GLY A 52 1.37 -6.36 -1.89
CA GLY A 52 2.20 -5.15 -1.92
C GLY A 52 1.55 -3.97 -2.65
N ALA A 53 0.80 -4.21 -3.74
CA ALA A 53 0.09 -3.16 -4.46
C ALA A 53 -1.10 -2.62 -3.64
N ILE A 54 -1.75 -3.47 -2.85
CA ILE A 54 -2.85 -3.04 -1.96
C ILE A 54 -2.34 -2.13 -0.86
N VAL A 55 -1.20 -2.48 -0.25
CA VAL A 55 -0.62 -1.69 0.84
C VAL A 55 0.07 -0.43 0.30
N GLY A 56 0.83 -0.55 -0.79
CA GLY A 56 1.64 0.53 -1.34
C GLY A 56 0.87 1.49 -2.25
N ASP A 57 0.19 0.96 -3.27
CA ASP A 57 -0.44 1.78 -4.31
C ASP A 57 -1.86 2.20 -3.94
N LEU A 58 -2.60 1.32 -3.27
CA LEU A 58 -3.97 1.57 -2.83
C LEU A 58 -4.06 2.11 -1.40
N ASN A 59 -2.92 2.19 -0.69
CA ASN A 59 -2.78 2.74 0.66
C ASN A 59 -3.72 2.12 1.70
N VAL A 60 -4.07 0.84 1.53
CA VAL A 60 -4.86 0.10 2.53
C VAL A 60 -3.93 -0.36 3.65
N THR A 61 -4.39 -0.27 4.90
CA THR A 61 -3.59 -0.71 6.04
C THR A 61 -3.19 -2.17 5.88
N LYS A 62 -1.89 -2.46 6.09
CA LYS A 62 -1.36 -3.83 6.10
C LYS A 62 -2.17 -4.75 7.02
N GLN A 63 -2.56 -4.27 8.20
CA GLN A 63 -3.32 -5.03 9.17
C GLN A 63 -4.72 -5.39 8.65
N ASP A 64 -5.43 -4.44 8.04
CA ASP A 64 -6.78 -4.69 7.50
C ASP A 64 -6.77 -5.84 6.48
N ILE A 65 -5.78 -5.89 5.59
CA ILE A 65 -5.65 -6.99 4.62
C ILE A 65 -5.26 -8.30 5.30
N LEU A 66 -4.39 -8.28 6.31
CA LEU A 66 -4.03 -9.48 7.06
C LEU A 66 -5.21 -10.04 7.85
N HIS A 67 -6.02 -9.19 8.49
CA HIS A 67 -7.25 -9.61 9.17
C HIS A 67 -8.25 -10.18 8.18
N GLN A 68 -8.45 -9.55 7.02
CA GLN A 68 -9.33 -10.07 5.96
C GLN A 68 -8.87 -11.42 5.41
N TYR A 69 -7.56 -11.56 5.15
CA TYR A 69 -6.94 -12.82 4.73
C TYR A 69 -7.17 -13.91 5.79
N CYS A 70 -6.87 -13.63 7.06
CA CYS A 70 -6.99 -14.61 8.13
C CYS A 70 -8.43 -14.94 8.48
N ASN A 71 -9.38 -14.03 8.28
CA ASN A 71 -10.80 -14.37 8.36
C ASN A 71 -11.21 -15.44 7.33
N GLN A 72 -10.57 -15.45 6.15
CA GLN A 72 -10.87 -16.39 5.07
C GLN A 72 -10.03 -17.67 5.15
N LYS A 73 -8.80 -17.60 5.65
CA LYS A 73 -7.80 -18.68 5.55
C LYS A 73 -7.32 -19.29 6.84
N TYR A 74 -7.74 -18.82 8.01
CA TYR A 74 -7.28 -19.36 9.30
C TYR A 74 -7.34 -20.90 9.41
N LYS A 75 -8.41 -21.55 8.90
CA LYS A 75 -8.54 -23.01 8.95
C LYS A 75 -7.48 -23.76 8.14
N ASN A 76 -7.01 -23.16 7.04
CA ASN A 76 -6.12 -23.80 6.06
C ASN A 76 -4.68 -23.27 6.13
N ASP A 77 -4.48 -22.06 6.68
CA ASP A 77 -3.18 -21.43 6.90
C ASP A 77 -3.11 -20.91 8.34
N TRP A 78 -3.29 -21.84 9.28
CA TRP A 78 -3.26 -21.51 10.70
C TRP A 78 -1.89 -20.92 11.09
N GLN A 79 -0.80 -21.39 10.48
CA GLN A 79 0.55 -20.93 10.79
C GLN A 79 0.74 -19.45 10.48
N SER A 80 0.27 -18.99 9.32
CA SER A 80 0.32 -17.57 8.96
C SER A 80 -0.66 -16.73 9.79
N CYS A 81 -1.74 -17.32 10.27
CA CYS A 81 -2.84 -16.60 10.93
C CYS A 81 -2.95 -16.76 12.44
N ASN A 82 -2.09 -17.56 13.08
CA ASN A 82 -2.23 -17.89 14.50
C ASN A 82 -2.10 -16.68 15.42
N ARG A 83 -1.24 -15.73 15.07
CA ARG A 83 -1.08 -14.47 15.80
C ARG A 83 -2.28 -13.55 15.61
N CYS A 84 -2.99 -13.69 14.49
CA CYS A 84 -4.14 -12.87 14.14
C CYS A 84 -5.44 -13.33 14.85
N LYS A 85 -5.59 -14.63 15.12
CA LYS A 85 -6.82 -15.27 15.65
C LYS A 85 -6.64 -16.11 16.92
N ARG A 86 -5.66 -15.77 17.77
CA ARG A 86 -5.65 -16.24 19.18
C ARG A 86 -6.97 -15.84 19.88
N PRO A 87 -7.34 -16.36 21.07
CA PRO A 87 -8.72 -16.29 21.60
C PRO A 87 -9.37 -14.88 21.60
N TRP A 88 -8.56 -13.83 21.47
CA TRP A 88 -8.93 -12.47 21.11
C TRP A 88 -8.19 -12.05 19.83
N ALA A 89 -8.88 -11.33 18.93
CA ALA A 89 -8.26 -10.75 17.73
C ALA A 89 -7.14 -9.79 18.16
N MET A 90 -5.91 -10.08 17.75
CA MET A 90 -4.78 -9.21 18.04
C MET A 90 -4.80 -8.02 17.07
N PRO A 91 -4.46 -6.81 17.53
CA PRO A 91 -4.37 -5.63 16.66
C PRO A 91 -3.26 -5.79 15.60
N GLU A 92 -2.23 -6.58 15.90
CA GLU A 92 -1.13 -6.86 15.00
C GLU A 92 -1.09 -8.33 14.57
N CYS A 93 -1.29 -8.55 13.29
CA CYS A 93 -1.11 -9.81 12.59
C CYS A 93 0.27 -9.84 11.93
N TRP A 94 0.87 -11.03 11.92
CA TRP A 94 2.10 -11.27 11.19
C TRP A 94 1.78 -11.56 9.72
N ASP A 95 2.57 -10.98 8.83
CA ASP A 95 2.57 -11.24 7.39
C ASP A 95 3.34 -12.52 7.08
N GLY A 96 2.76 -13.65 7.45
CA GLY A 96 3.28 -14.94 7.02
C GLY A 96 3.31 -15.05 5.49
N PRO A 97 4.15 -15.94 4.93
CA PRO A 97 4.27 -16.15 3.47
C PRO A 97 2.99 -16.56 2.77
N GLY A 98 1.97 -16.99 3.51
CA GLY A 98 0.63 -17.15 2.96
C GLY A 98 0.00 -15.85 2.47
N ALA A 99 0.22 -14.73 3.16
CA ALA A 99 -0.46 -13.47 2.84
C ALA A 99 0.27 -12.65 1.77
N TRP A 100 1.59 -12.47 1.89
CA TRP A 100 2.33 -11.58 0.98
C TRP A 100 2.54 -12.17 -0.42
N ALA A 101 2.58 -13.49 -0.56
CA ALA A 101 2.65 -14.18 -1.84
C ALA A 101 1.25 -14.58 -2.38
N SER A 102 0.21 -13.76 -2.14
CA SER A 102 -1.15 -14.04 -2.58
C SER A 102 -1.73 -12.96 -3.50
N VAL A 103 -2.71 -13.40 -4.29
CA VAL A 103 -3.57 -12.56 -5.12
C VAL A 103 -4.89 -12.34 -4.40
N PHE A 104 -5.37 -11.10 -4.43
CA PHE A 104 -6.63 -10.67 -3.83
C PHE A 104 -7.50 -9.96 -4.86
N GLU A 105 -8.80 -10.21 -4.82
CA GLU A 105 -9.79 -9.53 -5.66
C GLU A 105 -10.49 -8.43 -4.86
N CYS A 106 -10.51 -7.22 -5.41
CA CYS A 106 -11.27 -6.10 -4.85
C CYS A 106 -12.77 -6.37 -4.96
N LYS A 107 -13.48 -6.28 -3.84
CA LYS A 107 -14.95 -6.40 -3.73
C LYS A 107 -15.63 -5.08 -3.36
N GLY A 108 -14.86 -4.09 -2.95
CA GLY A 108 -15.32 -2.76 -2.58
C GLY A 108 -14.14 -1.91 -2.09
N PRO A 109 -14.37 -0.64 -1.70
CA PRO A 109 -13.32 0.35 -1.42
C PRO A 109 -12.17 -0.14 -0.53
N GLU A 110 -12.44 -1.05 0.40
CA GLU A 110 -11.42 -1.63 1.30
C GLU A 110 -11.65 -3.13 1.56
N VAL A 111 -12.45 -3.79 0.72
CA VAL A 111 -12.83 -5.20 0.90
C VAL A 111 -12.13 -6.05 -0.15
N TYR A 112 -11.34 -7.01 0.30
CA TYR A 112 -10.50 -7.86 -0.52
C TYR A 112 -10.76 -9.34 -0.23
N LYS A 113 -11.12 -10.07 -1.27
CA LYS A 113 -11.30 -11.51 -1.22
C LYS A 113 -9.99 -12.19 -1.62
N TRP A 114 -9.49 -13.11 -0.81
CA TRP A 114 -8.36 -13.95 -1.22
C TRP A 114 -8.76 -14.80 -2.44
N VAL A 115 -7.89 -14.88 -3.44
CA VAL A 115 -8.11 -15.66 -4.67
C VAL A 115 -7.24 -16.91 -4.70
N GLU A 116 -5.93 -16.72 -4.61
CA GLU A 116 -4.94 -17.80 -4.71
C GLU A 116 -3.62 -17.38 -4.05
N ARG A 117 -2.82 -18.38 -3.67
CA ARG A 117 -1.43 -18.21 -3.23
C ARG A 117 -0.52 -18.58 -4.40
N CYS A 118 0.52 -17.79 -4.60
CA CYS A 118 1.57 -18.09 -5.56
C CYS A 118 2.47 -19.17 -4.95
N GLU A 119 2.23 -20.41 -5.34
CA GLU A 119 2.95 -21.59 -4.85
C GLU A 119 4.18 -21.90 -5.71
N GLY A 120 5.22 -22.46 -5.07
CA GLY A 120 6.46 -22.87 -5.73
C GLY A 120 7.64 -21.91 -5.50
N SER A 121 8.85 -22.46 -5.54
CA SER A 121 10.09 -21.70 -5.36
C SER A 121 10.31 -20.75 -6.53
N GLY A 122 10.31 -19.43 -6.28
CA GLY A 122 10.41 -18.42 -7.34
C GLY A 122 9.07 -18.01 -7.96
N SER A 123 7.95 -18.45 -7.38
CA SER A 123 6.62 -17.93 -7.69
C SER A 123 6.36 -16.67 -6.88
N ILE A 124 5.98 -15.58 -7.55
CA ILE A 124 5.68 -14.27 -6.94
C ILE A 124 4.33 -13.77 -7.42
N CYS A 125 3.68 -12.92 -6.63
CA CYS A 125 2.56 -12.13 -7.14
C CYS A 125 3.10 -10.90 -7.86
N SER A 126 2.71 -10.70 -9.12
CA SER A 126 3.02 -9.51 -9.88
C SER A 126 1.85 -9.10 -10.76
N GLY A 127 1.44 -7.83 -10.70
CA GLY A 127 0.34 -7.30 -11.53
C GLY A 127 -1.02 -7.95 -11.25
N GLY A 128 -1.25 -8.47 -10.05
CA GLY A 128 -2.50 -9.14 -9.68
C GLY A 128 -2.61 -10.59 -10.16
N THR A 129 -1.49 -11.21 -10.56
CA THR A 129 -1.45 -12.62 -10.95
C THR A 129 -0.22 -13.30 -10.36
N CYS A 130 -0.27 -14.62 -10.18
CA CYS A 130 0.93 -15.39 -9.87
C CYS A 130 1.81 -15.53 -11.12
N ARG A 131 3.11 -15.31 -10.97
CA ARG A 131 4.12 -15.41 -12.03
C ARG A 131 5.36 -16.11 -11.51
N TRP A 132 6.01 -16.85 -12.39
CA TRP A 132 7.32 -17.44 -12.12
C TRP A 132 8.41 -16.45 -12.53
N THR A 133 9.23 -16.03 -11.58
CA THR A 133 10.54 -15.46 -11.90
C THR A 133 11.46 -16.62 -12.26
N ARG A 134 11.69 -16.85 -13.56
CA ARG A 134 12.87 -17.62 -13.97
C ARG A 134 14.07 -16.85 -13.42
N ALA A 135 14.94 -17.51 -12.67
CA ALA A 135 16.23 -16.91 -12.32
C ALA A 135 16.98 -16.67 -13.63
N GLU A 136 16.88 -15.47 -14.18
CA GLU A 136 17.76 -15.01 -15.25
C GLU A 136 19.17 -14.91 -14.62
N GLY A 137 20.00 -15.95 -14.78
CA GLY A 137 21.39 -15.87 -14.34
C GLY A 137 22.10 -17.14 -13.86
N LEU A 138 21.66 -18.36 -14.22
CA LEU A 138 22.52 -19.55 -14.12
C LEU A 138 22.40 -20.38 -15.40
N ALA A 139 22.91 -19.80 -16.48
CA ALA A 139 23.26 -20.53 -17.69
C ALA A 139 24.62 -20.00 -18.15
N GLU A 140 25.69 -20.56 -17.58
CA GLU A 140 26.96 -20.84 -18.25
C GLU A 140 27.47 -22.18 -17.74
#